data_AF-A0A0C9VA11-F1
#
_entry.id   AF-A0A0C9VA11-F1
#
_cell.length_a   1.000
_cell.length_b   1.000
_cell.length_c   1.000
_cell.angle_alpha   90.00
_cell.angle_beta   90.00
_cell.angle_gamma   90.00
#
_symmetry.space_group_name_H-M   'P 1'
#
loop_
_entity.id
_entity.type
_entity.pdbx_description
1 polymer ?
#
loop_
_entity_poly.entity_id
_entity_poly.type
_entity_poly.pdbx_seq_one_letter_code
_entity_poly.pdbx_strand_id
1 'polypeptide(L)'
;MAASRVPPASFANDALSKLISAVGEDIVRAYRAKHFAPSIIEACPEAFPIEDAASWINPTSFHQFVAESCNNQFPRPQSTPDSKYTLLHQYQEPSSHQTGNGDHDSEALVRDISSPEPPKKKRKHCMTKTEANRAAGLIQITRQLAVKRVEEIDYIPSAWPVPQEGDSVAWKIDISSSPFEYRDEKGNLLSMAAIIKNKCADSYGGGSAGAKKGPICLLLNRVQTQFAYHTCCGSFACDRAGLKQYNTYQRFENDSEVYAE
;
A
#
# COMPACT_ATOMS: atom_id res chain seq x y z
N MET A 1 10.73 -31.03 -20.16
CA MET A 1 11.22 -29.97 -21.06
C MET A 1 10.01 -29.26 -21.65
N ALA A 2 9.61 -28.12 -21.09
CA ALA A 2 8.48 -27.34 -21.60
C ALA A 2 8.98 -26.43 -22.72
N ALA A 3 8.45 -26.61 -23.94
CA ALA A 3 8.76 -25.78 -25.07
C ALA A 3 8.17 -24.38 -24.86
N SER A 4 9.04 -23.37 -24.72
CA SER A 4 8.66 -21.96 -24.72
C SER A 4 8.04 -21.63 -26.09
N ARG A 5 6.72 -21.44 -26.12
CA ARG A 5 6.00 -21.04 -27.33
C ARG A 5 6.26 -19.55 -27.57
N VAL A 6 7.22 -19.25 -28.43
CA VAL A 6 7.38 -17.90 -28.98
C VAL A 6 6.14 -17.61 -29.83
N PRO A 7 5.36 -16.56 -29.52
CA PRO A 7 4.19 -16.20 -30.31
C PRO A 7 4.60 -15.78 -31.73
N PRO A 8 3.78 -16.07 -32.76
CA PRO A 8 4.05 -15.67 -34.13
C PRO A 8 4.14 -14.14 -34.24
N ALA A 9 5.14 -13.65 -34.98
CA ALA A 9 5.49 -12.23 -35.09
C ALA A 9 4.33 -11.30 -35.50
N SER A 10 3.29 -11.82 -36.18
CA SER A 10 2.13 -11.02 -36.57
C SER A 10 1.25 -10.58 -35.39
N PHE A 11 1.21 -11.35 -34.29
CA PHE A 11 0.42 -10.99 -33.11
C PHE A 11 1.05 -9.87 -32.28
N ALA A 12 2.38 -9.81 -32.26
CA ALA A 12 3.11 -8.78 -31.51
C ALA A 12 2.87 -7.38 -32.09
N ASN A 13 2.80 -7.27 -33.42
CA ASN A 13 2.57 -5.99 -34.10
C ASN A 13 1.14 -5.48 -33.90
N ASP A 14 0.12 -6.36 -33.84
CA ASP A 14 -1.26 -5.93 -33.60
C ASP A 14 -1.46 -5.37 -32.17
N ALA A 15 -0.84 -6.02 -31.17
CA ALA A 15 -0.86 -5.54 -29.79
C ALA A 15 -0.14 -4.18 -29.64
N LEU A 16 1.01 -4.01 -30.28
CA LEU A 16 1.76 -2.75 -30.27
C LEU A 16 0.97 -1.61 -30.92
N SER A 17 0.37 -1.83 -32.09
CA SER A 17 -0.44 -0.83 -32.78
C SER A 17 -1.64 -0.37 -31.95
N LYS A 18 -2.31 -1.30 -31.26
CA LYS A 18 -3.40 -0.97 -30.32
C LYS A 18 -2.91 -0.12 -29.15
N LEU A 19 -1.75 -0.46 -28.58
CA LEU A 19 -1.16 0.33 -27.49
C LEU A 19 -0.79 1.75 -27.95
N ILE A 20 -0.12 1.88 -29.10
CA ILE A 20 0.25 3.18 -29.70
C ILE A 20 -0.98 4.06 -29.88
N SER A 21 -2.07 3.49 -30.41
CA SER A 21 -3.34 4.20 -30.57
C SER A 21 -3.96 4.63 -29.24
N ALA A 22 -3.86 3.78 -28.20
CA ALA A 22 -4.45 4.06 -26.89
C ALA A 22 -3.72 5.16 -26.10
N VAL A 23 -2.38 5.23 -26.20
CA VAL A 23 -1.58 6.23 -25.45
C VAL A 23 -1.52 7.60 -26.12
N GLY A 24 -1.83 7.66 -27.41
CA GLY A 24 -1.82 8.90 -28.20
C GLY A 24 -0.43 9.33 -28.68
N GLU A 25 -0.41 10.25 -29.64
CA GLU A 25 0.82 10.70 -30.31
C GLU A 25 1.83 11.37 -29.38
N ASP A 26 1.37 12.06 -28.33
CA ASP A 26 2.26 12.81 -27.44
C ASP A 26 3.23 11.89 -26.69
N ILE A 27 2.75 10.72 -26.26
CA ILE A 27 3.59 9.69 -25.62
C ILE A 27 4.58 9.10 -26.62
N VAL A 28 4.16 8.88 -27.87
CA VAL A 28 5.04 8.41 -28.95
C VAL A 28 6.12 9.46 -29.26
N ARG A 29 5.78 10.75 -29.31
CA ARG A 29 6.74 11.85 -29.47
C ARG A 29 7.75 11.90 -28.33
N ALA A 30 7.27 11.75 -27.09
CA ALA A 30 8.13 11.72 -25.90
C ALA A 30 9.09 10.51 -25.93
N TYR A 31 8.59 9.33 -26.33
CA TYR A 31 9.43 8.14 -26.51
C TYR A 31 10.49 8.37 -27.58
N ARG A 32 10.10 8.91 -28.75
CA ARG A 32 11.03 9.23 -29.85
C ARG A 32 12.12 10.18 -29.39
N ALA A 33 11.77 11.26 -28.68
CA ALA A 33 12.72 12.24 -28.16
C ALA A 33 13.65 11.67 -27.08
N LYS A 34 13.19 10.69 -26.28
CA LYS A 34 14.01 10.03 -25.25
C LYS A 34 15.04 9.07 -25.87
N HIS A 35 14.71 8.41 -26.97
CA HIS A 35 15.55 7.36 -27.55
C HIS A 35 16.43 7.81 -28.72
N PHE A 36 16.07 8.91 -29.40
CA PHE A 36 16.81 9.43 -30.54
C PHE A 36 17.22 10.88 -30.30
N ALA A 37 18.50 11.19 -30.58
CA ALA A 37 18.97 12.57 -30.50
C ALA A 37 18.23 13.44 -31.54
N PRO A 38 17.91 14.71 -31.23
CA PRO A 38 17.23 15.60 -32.17
C PRO A 38 17.92 15.69 -33.54
N SER A 39 19.26 15.70 -33.56
CA SER A 39 20.05 15.72 -34.80
C SER A 39 19.87 14.50 -35.69
N ILE A 40 19.61 13.31 -35.11
CA ILE A 40 19.31 12.09 -35.88
C ILE A 40 17.92 12.18 -36.49
N ILE A 41 16.95 12.70 -35.73
CA ILE A 41 15.56 12.89 -36.20
C ILE A 41 15.52 13.93 -37.33
N GLU A 42 16.28 15.02 -37.21
CA GLU A 42 16.40 16.06 -38.25
C GLU A 42 17.10 15.56 -39.52
N ALA A 43 18.16 14.74 -39.37
CA ALA A 43 18.87 14.17 -40.50
C ALA A 43 18.05 13.09 -41.25
N CYS A 44 17.14 12.40 -40.55
CA CYS A 44 16.36 11.28 -41.10
C CYS A 44 14.90 11.31 -40.61
N PRO A 45 14.09 12.31 -41.03
CA PRO A 45 12.70 12.43 -40.56
C PRO A 45 11.84 11.22 -40.97
N GLU A 46 12.09 10.65 -42.14
CA GLU A 46 11.37 9.50 -42.69
C GLU A 46 11.70 8.17 -42.01
N ALA A 47 12.78 8.09 -41.23
CA ALA A 47 13.16 6.87 -40.52
C ALA A 47 12.35 6.66 -39.23
N PHE A 48 11.79 7.73 -38.67
CA PHE A 48 11.04 7.70 -37.40
C PHE A 48 9.71 8.47 -37.49
N PRO A 49 8.85 8.17 -38.48
CA PRO A 49 7.55 8.82 -38.62
C PRO A 49 6.64 8.42 -37.44
N ILE A 50 5.84 9.36 -36.95
CA ILE A 50 4.90 9.11 -35.85
C ILE A 50 3.72 8.24 -36.34
N GLU A 51 3.31 8.43 -37.60
CA GLU A 51 2.20 7.70 -38.23
C GLU A 51 2.48 6.19 -38.37
N ASP A 52 3.75 5.81 -38.53
CA ASP A 52 4.20 4.41 -38.61
C ASP A 52 5.12 4.06 -37.44
N ALA A 53 4.74 4.50 -36.23
CA ALA A 53 5.51 4.25 -35.02
C ALA A 53 5.77 2.75 -34.75
N ALA A 54 4.88 1.87 -35.19
CA ALA A 54 5.01 0.43 -34.98
C ALA A 54 6.21 -0.20 -35.69
N SER A 55 6.74 0.41 -36.76
CA SER A 55 7.86 -0.17 -37.55
C SER A 55 9.22 0.01 -36.90
N TRP A 56 9.40 1.05 -36.07
CA TRP A 56 10.68 1.38 -35.43
C TRP A 56 10.65 1.29 -33.90
N ILE A 57 9.47 1.22 -33.27
CA ILE A 57 9.37 1.05 -31.82
C ILE A 57 9.73 -0.37 -31.40
N ASN A 58 10.67 -0.49 -30.46
CA ASN A 58 10.88 -1.73 -29.72
C ASN A 58 9.70 -1.95 -28.74
N PRO A 59 8.91 -3.04 -28.86
CA PRO A 59 7.71 -3.23 -28.04
C PRO A 59 8.01 -3.26 -26.55
N THR A 60 9.06 -3.97 -26.13
CA THR A 60 9.42 -4.15 -24.71
C THR A 60 9.81 -2.82 -24.07
N SER A 61 10.69 -2.06 -24.73
CA SER A 61 11.12 -0.75 -24.22
C SER A 61 9.98 0.26 -24.19
N PHE A 62 9.06 0.22 -25.16
CA PHE A 62 7.90 1.09 -25.19
C PHE A 62 6.88 0.78 -24.10
N HIS A 63 6.61 -0.50 -23.85
CA HIS A 63 5.75 -0.91 -22.72
C HIS A 63 6.28 -0.38 -21.39
N GLN A 64 7.59 -0.51 -21.15
CA GLN A 64 8.21 0.01 -19.94
C GLN A 64 8.12 1.55 -19.86
N PHE A 65 8.37 2.24 -20.97
CA PHE A 65 8.26 3.70 -21.04
C PHE A 65 6.83 4.20 -20.77
N VAL A 66 5.81 3.54 -21.30
CA VAL A 66 4.40 3.87 -21.04
C VAL A 66 4.08 3.68 -19.56
N ALA A 67 4.52 2.57 -18.95
CA ALA A 67 4.33 2.34 -17.52
C ALA A 67 4.99 3.43 -16.66
N GLU A 68 6.22 3.84 -16.99
CA GLU A 68 6.92 4.96 -16.33
C GLU A 68 6.18 6.30 -16.53
N SER A 69 5.70 6.57 -17.74
CA SER A 69 5.01 7.83 -18.08
C SER A 69 3.68 7.97 -17.36
N CYS A 70 2.89 6.88 -17.28
CA CYS A 70 1.67 6.85 -16.50
C CYS A 70 1.92 7.09 -15.01
N ASN A 71 3.04 6.59 -14.47
CA ASN A 71 3.39 6.82 -13.06
C ASN A 71 3.86 8.26 -12.78
N ASN A 72 4.37 8.98 -13.78
CA ASN A 72 4.94 10.32 -13.62
C ASN A 72 3.96 11.47 -13.93
N GLN A 73 2.90 11.22 -14.70
CA GLN A 73 1.91 12.27 -15.04
C GLN A 73 0.97 12.63 -13.89
N PHE A 74 0.91 11.83 -12.82
CA PHE A 74 0.21 12.18 -11.59
C PHE A 74 1.19 12.89 -10.65
N PRO A 75 1.08 14.21 -10.43
CA PRO A 75 1.99 14.92 -9.54
C PRO A 75 1.85 14.36 -8.12
N ARG A 76 2.93 13.77 -7.61
CA ARG A 76 3.04 13.44 -6.19
C ARG A 76 2.89 14.73 -5.39
N PRO A 77 2.04 14.79 -4.36
CA PRO A 77 1.97 15.94 -3.48
C PRO A 77 3.36 16.20 -2.89
N GLN A 78 3.93 17.38 -3.17
CA GLN A 78 5.19 17.80 -2.56
C GLN A 78 4.93 18.15 -1.10
N SER A 79 5.30 17.26 -0.18
CA SER A 79 5.29 17.54 1.25
C SER A 79 6.47 18.44 1.62
N THR A 80 6.16 19.62 2.16
CA THR A 80 7.10 20.58 2.73
C THR A 80 7.69 20.10 4.07
N PRO A 81 8.95 20.42 4.41
CA PRO A 81 9.56 20.03 5.67
C PRO A 81 9.36 21.11 6.75
N ASP A 82 8.83 20.72 7.91
CA ASP A 82 9.47 20.97 9.22
C ASP A 82 8.52 20.57 10.36
N SER A 83 8.85 19.52 11.11
CA SER A 83 8.58 19.53 12.55
C SER A 83 9.35 18.43 13.26
N LYS A 84 10.28 18.85 14.12
CA LYS A 84 11.05 17.99 15.01
C LYS A 84 10.16 17.49 16.13
N TYR A 85 9.73 16.23 16.10
CA TYR A 85 9.22 15.56 17.29
C TYR A 85 9.59 14.08 17.33
N THR A 86 10.42 13.75 18.31
CA THR A 86 10.65 12.41 18.84
C THR A 86 9.41 11.97 19.62
N LEU A 87 8.84 10.80 19.32
CA LEU A 87 8.31 9.94 20.38
C LEU A 87 8.09 8.48 19.91
N LEU A 88 8.87 7.61 20.55
CA LEU A 88 8.77 6.16 20.64
C LEU A 88 7.33 5.67 20.94
N HIS A 89 6.90 4.61 20.25
CA HIS A 89 6.19 3.52 20.90
C HIS A 89 6.28 2.22 20.11
N GLN A 90 6.99 1.27 20.73
CA GLN A 90 7.16 -0.12 20.35
C GLN A 90 5.80 -0.84 20.47
N TYR A 91 5.32 -1.43 19.37
CA TYR A 91 4.16 -2.32 19.40
C TYR A 91 4.60 -3.66 20.00
N GLN A 92 4.05 -4.01 21.15
CA GLN A 92 4.22 -5.31 21.77
C GLN A 92 3.01 -6.18 21.41
N GLU A 93 3.27 -7.32 20.76
CA GLU A 93 2.24 -8.29 20.38
C GLU A 93 1.54 -8.87 21.63
N PRO A 94 0.22 -9.11 21.59
CA PRO A 94 -0.48 -9.73 22.71
C PRO A 94 -0.18 -11.23 22.76
N SER A 95 0.63 -11.62 23.75
CA SER A 95 0.80 -13.00 24.20
C SER A 95 -0.52 -13.57 24.73
N SER A 96 -0.88 -14.74 24.22
CA SER A 96 -2.01 -15.57 24.63
C SER A 96 -1.69 -16.33 25.92
N HIS A 97 -2.28 -15.93 27.05
CA HIS A 97 -2.31 -16.75 28.27
C HIS A 97 -3.71 -16.84 28.90
N GLN A 98 -4.24 -18.07 28.83
CA GLN A 98 -4.94 -18.85 29.86
C GLN A 98 -6.07 -18.18 30.67
N THR A 99 -7.30 -18.60 30.38
CA THR A 99 -8.43 -18.54 31.31
C THR A 99 -8.47 -19.82 32.14
N GLY A 100 -8.20 -19.70 33.45
CA GLY A 100 -8.50 -20.73 34.43
C GLY A 100 -9.94 -20.58 34.93
N ASN A 101 -10.70 -21.69 34.87
CA ASN A 101 -12.00 -21.82 35.50
C ASN A 101 -11.82 -22.02 37.02
N GLY A 102 -12.61 -21.28 37.80
CA GLY A 102 -12.77 -21.49 39.23
C GLY A 102 -14.23 -21.28 39.60
N ASP A 103 -14.97 -22.37 39.64
CA ASP A 103 -16.32 -22.46 40.21
C ASP A 103 -16.20 -22.44 41.74
N HIS A 104 -16.91 -21.52 42.40
CA HIS A 104 -17.18 -21.63 43.83
C HIS A 104 -18.56 -21.04 44.14
N ASP A 105 -19.53 -21.94 44.24
CA ASP A 105 -20.85 -21.70 44.85
C ASP A 105 -20.70 -21.56 46.36
N SER A 106 -21.38 -20.55 46.93
CA SER A 106 -21.84 -20.54 48.33
C SER A 106 -22.95 -19.49 48.48
N GLU A 107 -24.17 -19.97 48.65
CA GLU A 107 -25.32 -19.23 49.21
C GLU A 107 -25.00 -18.70 50.62
N ALA A 108 -25.50 -17.51 50.96
CA ALA A 108 -26.53 -17.35 51.99
C ALA A 108 -26.79 -15.90 52.44
N LEU A 109 -28.09 -15.63 52.63
CA LEU A 109 -28.73 -14.82 53.69
C LEU A 109 -28.64 -13.29 53.69
N VAL A 110 -29.70 -12.73 53.09
CA VAL A 110 -30.53 -11.58 53.51
C VAL A 110 -30.23 -10.98 54.89
N ARG A 111 -29.83 -9.70 54.91
CA ARG A 111 -30.21 -8.73 55.95
C ARG A 111 -30.44 -7.35 55.34
N ASP A 112 -31.67 -6.90 55.48
CA ASP A 112 -32.16 -5.57 55.10
C ASP A 112 -31.81 -4.58 56.22
N ILE A 113 -30.88 -3.67 55.95
CA ILE A 113 -30.54 -2.54 56.82
C ILE A 113 -30.47 -1.30 55.92
N SER A 114 -31.48 -0.44 56.06
CA SER A 114 -31.49 0.91 55.49
C SER A 114 -30.31 1.70 56.04
N SER A 115 -29.22 1.69 55.26
CA SER A 115 -27.99 2.44 55.52
C SER A 115 -28.08 3.80 54.82
N PRO A 116 -27.76 4.92 55.49
CA PRO A 116 -27.87 6.26 54.91
C PRO A 116 -26.97 6.37 53.67
N GLU A 117 -27.55 6.82 52.55
CA GLU A 117 -26.85 6.93 51.26
C GLU A 117 -25.52 7.69 51.43
N PRO A 118 -24.36 7.06 51.13
CA PRO A 118 -23.08 7.73 51.23
C PRO A 118 -23.04 8.90 50.23
N PRO A 119 -22.41 10.03 50.59
CA PRO A 119 -22.32 11.19 49.73
C PRO A 119 -21.69 10.77 48.40
N LYS A 120 -22.45 10.94 47.31
CA LYS A 120 -22.06 10.58 45.94
C LYS A 120 -20.79 11.34 45.58
N LYS A 121 -19.63 10.70 45.79
CA LYS A 121 -18.32 11.24 45.39
C LYS A 121 -18.40 11.52 43.89
N LYS A 122 -18.32 12.80 43.52
CA LYS A 122 -18.27 13.24 42.11
C LYS A 122 -17.11 12.49 41.45
N ARG A 123 -17.43 11.50 40.62
CA ARG A 123 -16.42 10.75 39.86
C ARG A 123 -15.70 11.75 38.98
N LYS A 124 -14.39 11.92 39.18
CA LYS A 124 -13.53 12.68 38.26
C LYS A 124 -13.72 12.07 36.87
N HIS A 125 -14.20 12.87 35.93
CA HIS A 125 -14.38 12.46 34.54
C HIS A 125 -12.99 12.14 33.97
N CYS A 126 -12.70 10.85 33.79
CA CYS A 126 -11.51 10.41 33.07
C CYS A 126 -11.77 10.63 31.58
N MET A 127 -10.88 11.36 30.90
CA MET A 127 -10.99 11.56 29.46
C MET A 127 -10.99 10.21 28.74
N THR A 128 -11.89 10.04 27.79
CA THR A 128 -11.91 8.84 26.95
C THR A 128 -10.73 8.84 25.97
N LYS A 129 -10.29 7.66 25.51
CA LYS A 129 -9.21 7.55 24.50
C LYS A 129 -9.52 8.37 23.25
N THR A 130 -10.79 8.44 22.83
CA THR A 130 -11.23 9.23 21.67
C THR A 130 -11.08 10.73 21.90
N GLU A 131 -11.38 11.23 23.11
CA GLU A 131 -11.17 12.63 23.46
C GLU A 131 -9.68 12.97 23.51
N ALA A 132 -8.85 12.08 24.07
CA ALA A 132 -7.41 12.24 24.09
C ALA A 132 -6.82 12.28 22.66
N ASN A 133 -7.23 11.35 21.78
CA ASN A 133 -6.82 11.34 20.38
C ASN A 133 -7.22 12.63 19.66
N ARG A 134 -8.45 13.12 19.90
CA ARG A 134 -8.92 14.38 19.32
C ARG A 134 -8.12 15.58 19.83
N ALA A 135 -7.82 15.63 21.12
CA ALA A 135 -6.97 16.67 21.71
C ALA A 135 -5.55 16.66 21.12
N ALA A 136 -5.05 15.48 20.75
CA ALA A 136 -3.77 15.30 20.07
C ALA A 136 -3.82 15.54 18.55
N GLY A 137 -4.97 15.95 17.99
CA GLY A 137 -5.13 16.19 16.56
C GLY A 137 -5.11 14.92 15.69
N LEU A 138 -5.31 13.74 16.28
CA LEU A 138 -5.30 12.47 15.56
C LEU A 138 -6.66 12.19 14.89
N ILE A 139 -6.60 11.62 13.70
CA ILE A 139 -7.74 11.17 12.91
C ILE A 139 -8.10 9.75 13.33
N GLN A 140 -9.30 9.59 13.87
CA GLN A 140 -9.78 8.30 14.36
C GLN A 140 -10.21 7.40 13.17
N ILE A 141 -9.53 6.27 12.96
CA ILE A 141 -9.85 5.30 11.89
C ILE A 141 -10.84 4.26 12.40
N THR A 142 -10.56 3.67 13.56
CA THR A 142 -11.43 2.70 14.25
C THR A 142 -11.54 3.08 15.72
N ARG A 143 -12.31 2.35 16.53
CA ARG A 143 -12.33 2.57 17.99
C ARG A 143 -10.95 2.47 18.64
N GLN A 144 -10.07 1.62 18.10
CA GLN A 144 -8.77 1.31 18.71
C GLN A 144 -7.59 2.03 18.04
N LEU A 145 -7.75 2.38 16.75
CA LEU A 145 -6.69 2.94 15.90
C LEU A 145 -7.01 4.39 15.50
N ALA A 146 -6.01 5.26 15.62
CA ALA A 146 -6.02 6.63 15.12
C ALA A 146 -4.65 6.93 14.48
N VAL A 147 -4.65 7.84 13.51
CA VAL A 147 -3.46 8.20 12.71
C VAL A 147 -3.30 9.72 12.64
N LYS A 148 -2.12 10.21 12.31
CA LYS A 148 -1.85 11.65 12.16
C LYS A 148 -2.43 12.22 10.87
N ARG A 149 -2.33 11.48 9.77
CA ARG A 149 -2.87 11.91 8.47
C ARG A 149 -3.54 10.79 7.70
N VAL A 150 -4.40 11.21 6.76
CA VAL A 150 -5.02 10.33 5.78
C VAL A 150 -4.60 10.82 4.40
N GLU A 151 -4.10 9.90 3.57
CA GLU A 151 -3.77 10.17 2.17
C GLU A 151 -4.79 9.47 1.28
N GLU A 152 -5.39 10.21 0.35
CA GLU A 152 -6.30 9.64 -0.64
C GLU A 152 -5.53 9.38 -1.94
N ILE A 153 -5.63 8.15 -2.44
CA ILE A 153 -4.98 7.72 -3.68
C ILE A 153 -5.97 6.92 -4.54
N ASP A 154 -5.82 7.02 -5.84
CA ASP A 154 -6.67 6.35 -6.85
C ASP A 154 -5.94 5.20 -7.57
N TYR A 155 -4.71 4.90 -7.14
CA TYR A 155 -3.91 3.80 -7.65
C TYR A 155 -3.29 2.99 -6.51
N ILE A 156 -2.85 1.77 -6.83
CA ILE A 156 -2.18 0.89 -5.87
C ILE A 156 -0.67 0.95 -6.15
N PRO A 157 0.13 1.52 -5.23
CA PRO A 157 1.57 1.63 -5.43
C PRO A 157 2.23 0.26 -5.37
N SER A 158 3.32 0.10 -6.12
CA SER A 158 4.14 -1.13 -6.07
C SER A 158 4.97 -1.22 -4.79
N ALA A 159 5.27 -0.09 -4.16
CA ALA A 159 5.97 -0.01 -2.87
C ALA A 159 5.31 1.07 -2.03
N TRP A 160 5.04 0.75 -0.75
CA TRP A 160 4.39 1.70 0.15
C TRP A 160 5.43 2.60 0.79
N PRO A 161 5.22 3.93 0.85
CA PRO A 161 6.13 4.80 1.56
C PRO A 161 6.10 4.43 3.05
N VAL A 162 7.28 4.13 3.60
CA VAL A 162 7.45 3.85 5.02
C VAL A 162 7.26 5.17 5.79
N PRO A 163 6.27 5.28 6.69
CA PRO A 163 6.12 6.47 7.52
C PRO A 163 7.38 6.71 8.36
N GLN A 164 7.75 7.98 8.54
CA GLN A 164 8.88 8.33 9.40
C GLN A 164 8.59 8.02 10.87
N GLU A 165 9.62 8.00 11.70
CA GLU A 165 9.44 7.77 13.14
C GLU A 165 8.48 8.80 13.75
N GLY A 166 7.53 8.31 14.55
CA GLY A 166 6.48 9.12 15.15
C GLY A 166 5.36 9.50 14.18
N ASP A 167 5.45 9.17 12.90
CA ASP A 167 4.39 9.38 11.93
C ASP A 167 3.37 8.24 11.93
N SER A 168 2.14 8.53 11.53
CA SER A 168 1.12 7.51 11.30
C SER A 168 0.19 7.95 10.20
N VAL A 169 0.08 7.10 9.18
CA VAL A 169 -0.64 7.39 7.94
C VAL A 169 -1.67 6.30 7.72
N ALA A 170 -2.87 6.70 7.31
CA ALA A 170 -3.81 5.79 6.68
C ALA A 170 -3.96 6.17 5.21
N TRP A 171 -3.86 5.19 4.33
CA TRP A 171 -4.14 5.38 2.91
C TRP A 171 -5.58 4.96 2.61
N LYS A 172 -6.35 5.87 2.02
CA LYS A 172 -7.68 5.61 1.51
C LYS A 172 -7.56 5.44 0.00
N ILE A 173 -7.78 4.22 -0.45
CA ILE A 173 -7.61 3.83 -1.85
C ILE A 173 -8.99 3.76 -2.51
N ASP A 174 -9.20 4.53 -3.58
CA ASP A 174 -10.39 4.45 -4.42
C ASP A 174 -10.00 4.11 -5.86
N ILE A 175 -10.10 2.83 -6.21
CA ILE A 175 -9.79 2.33 -7.55
C ILE A 175 -11.04 2.19 -8.44
N SER A 176 -12.16 2.85 -8.08
CA SER A 176 -13.40 2.76 -8.87
C SER A 176 -13.25 3.32 -10.29
N SER A 177 -12.30 4.23 -10.50
CA SER A 177 -11.93 4.82 -11.79
C SER A 177 -10.84 4.02 -12.54
N SER A 178 -10.33 2.93 -11.97
CA SER A 178 -9.23 2.17 -12.58
C SER A 178 -9.66 1.52 -13.89
N PRO A 179 -8.86 1.62 -14.98
CA PRO A 179 -9.17 0.95 -16.24
C PRO A 179 -8.94 -0.57 -16.19
N PHE A 180 -8.41 -1.10 -15.09
CA PHE A 180 -8.08 -2.51 -14.93
C PHE A 180 -9.16 -3.28 -14.17
N GLU A 181 -9.60 -4.41 -14.72
CA GLU A 181 -10.38 -5.39 -13.95
C GLU A 181 -9.46 -6.31 -13.15
N TYR A 182 -9.65 -6.36 -11.83
CA TYR A 182 -8.85 -7.19 -10.94
C TYR A 182 -9.53 -8.54 -10.72
N ARG A 183 -9.20 -9.52 -11.57
CA ARG A 183 -9.72 -10.89 -11.49
C ARG A 183 -8.64 -11.92 -11.19
N ASP A 184 -9.03 -13.01 -10.56
CA ASP A 184 -8.21 -14.21 -10.42
C ASP A 184 -8.19 -15.04 -11.71
N GLU A 185 -7.39 -16.11 -11.75
CA GLU A 185 -7.31 -17.05 -12.90
C GLU A 185 -8.64 -17.73 -13.24
N LYS A 186 -9.60 -17.72 -12.30
CA LYS A 186 -10.94 -18.30 -12.46
C LYS A 186 -11.97 -17.26 -12.90
N GLY A 187 -11.57 -16.00 -13.10
CA GLY A 187 -12.44 -14.89 -13.50
C GLY A 187 -13.22 -14.23 -12.35
N ASN A 188 -12.98 -14.60 -11.09
CA ASN A 188 -13.62 -13.98 -9.93
C ASN A 188 -12.92 -12.67 -9.56
N LEU A 189 -13.68 -11.71 -9.05
CA LEU A 189 -13.11 -10.45 -8.55
C LEU A 189 -12.21 -10.70 -7.34
N LEU A 190 -11.03 -10.09 -7.35
CA LEU A 190 -10.10 -10.12 -6.23
C LEU A 190 -10.58 -9.21 -5.10
N SER A 191 -10.33 -9.63 -3.86
CA SER A 191 -10.52 -8.75 -2.70
C SER A 191 -9.47 -7.65 -2.67
N MET A 192 -9.76 -6.50 -2.06
CA MET A 192 -8.79 -5.39 -1.98
C MET A 192 -7.44 -5.82 -1.38
N ALA A 193 -7.45 -6.69 -0.37
CA ALA A 193 -6.23 -7.24 0.22
C ALA A 193 -5.43 -8.09 -0.77
N ALA A 194 -6.10 -8.89 -1.62
CA ALA A 194 -5.44 -9.66 -2.66
C ALA A 194 -4.88 -8.75 -3.77
N ILE A 195 -5.61 -7.69 -4.15
CA ILE A 195 -5.13 -6.72 -5.14
C ILE A 195 -3.86 -6.02 -4.63
N ILE A 196 -3.87 -5.53 -3.40
CA ILE A 196 -2.70 -4.89 -2.77
C ILE A 196 -1.51 -5.85 -2.75
N LYS A 197 -1.70 -7.10 -2.31
CA LYS A 197 -0.64 -8.11 -2.30
C LYS A 197 -0.07 -8.41 -3.68
N ASN A 198 -0.92 -8.52 -4.71
CA ASN A 198 -0.47 -8.85 -6.06
C ASN A 198 0.32 -7.72 -6.71
N LYS A 199 0.07 -6.46 -6.31
CA LYS A 199 0.76 -5.28 -6.85
C LYS A 199 1.99 -4.87 -6.07
N CYS A 200 2.00 -5.12 -4.76
CA CYS A 200 3.11 -4.72 -3.91
C CYS A 200 4.30 -5.67 -4.11
N ALA A 201 5.44 -5.10 -4.51
CA ALA A 201 6.70 -5.82 -4.66
C ALA A 201 7.38 -6.10 -3.32
N ASP A 202 6.96 -5.42 -2.25
CA ASP A 202 7.48 -5.67 -0.91
C ASP A 202 7.00 -7.06 -0.47
N SER A 203 7.96 -7.97 -0.27
CA SER A 203 7.69 -9.36 0.10
C SER A 203 6.90 -9.43 1.41
N TYR A 204 5.62 -9.82 1.34
CA TYR A 204 4.82 -10.14 2.52
C TYR A 204 5.01 -11.61 2.89
N GLY A 205 5.91 -11.90 3.82
CA GLY A 205 6.11 -13.27 4.33
C GLY A 205 5.19 -13.67 5.48
N GLY A 206 4.39 -12.73 6.00
CA GLY A 206 3.44 -12.99 7.09
C GLY A 206 2.13 -12.19 6.98
N GLY A 207 1.08 -12.67 7.63
CA GLY A 207 -0.19 -11.94 7.71
C GLY A 207 -1.42 -12.84 7.81
N SER A 208 -2.59 -12.21 7.91
CA SER A 208 -3.87 -12.91 7.78
C SER A 208 -4.41 -12.83 6.35
N ALA A 209 -5.25 -13.80 5.98
CA ALA A 209 -6.05 -13.78 4.75
C ALA A 209 -7.28 -12.85 4.86
N GLY A 210 -7.35 -12.05 5.92
CA GLY A 210 -8.47 -11.21 6.26
C GLY A 210 -9.53 -11.91 7.11
N ALA A 211 -10.14 -11.16 8.02
CA ALA A 211 -11.33 -11.57 8.75
C ALA A 211 -12.61 -11.09 8.02
N LYS A 212 -13.61 -11.97 7.89
CA LYS A 212 -14.91 -11.64 7.26
C LYS A 212 -15.64 -10.49 7.95
N LYS A 213 -15.40 -10.28 9.25
CA LYS A 213 -15.93 -9.18 10.05
C LYS A 213 -14.77 -8.45 10.72
N GLY A 214 -14.45 -7.26 10.21
CA GLY A 214 -13.45 -6.36 10.78
C GLY A 214 -14.05 -5.36 11.77
N PRO A 215 -13.31 -4.28 12.10
CA PRO A 215 -13.84 -3.19 12.90
C PRO A 215 -14.79 -2.29 12.08
N ILE A 216 -15.49 -1.40 12.77
CA ILE A 216 -16.21 -0.28 12.14
C ILE A 216 -15.19 0.80 11.79
N CYS A 217 -15.11 1.16 10.50
CA CYS A 217 -14.26 2.24 10.03
C CYS A 217 -15.00 3.58 10.13
N LEU A 218 -14.54 4.46 11.02
CA LEU A 218 -15.15 5.76 11.26
C LEU A 218 -14.91 6.73 10.10
N LEU A 219 -13.76 6.61 9.43
CA LEU A 219 -13.39 7.42 8.26
C LEU A 219 -14.32 7.17 7.06
N LEU A 220 -14.86 5.96 6.94
CA LEU A 220 -15.78 5.57 5.87
C LEU A 220 -17.23 5.59 6.35
N ASN A 221 -17.64 6.65 7.05
CA ASN A 221 -19.02 6.82 7.55
C ASN A 221 -19.54 5.64 8.40
N ARG A 222 -18.69 5.07 9.24
CA ARG A 222 -19.03 3.94 10.14
C ARG A 222 -19.43 2.66 9.39
N VAL A 223 -18.85 2.42 8.22
CA VAL A 223 -19.03 1.17 7.49
C VAL A 223 -18.32 0.02 8.19
N GLN A 224 -18.99 -1.13 8.24
CA GLN A 224 -18.44 -2.41 8.69
C GLN A 224 -17.41 -2.89 7.65
N THR A 225 -16.14 -3.03 8.02
CA THR A 225 -15.07 -3.42 7.08
C THR A 225 -14.65 -4.88 7.25
N GLN A 226 -13.79 -5.34 6.35
CA GLN A 226 -12.93 -6.50 6.56
C GLN A 226 -11.58 -6.00 7.09
N PHE A 227 -10.90 -6.84 7.89
CA PHE A 227 -9.58 -6.50 8.42
C PHE A 227 -8.58 -7.54 7.98
N ALA A 228 -7.49 -7.09 7.36
CA ALA A 228 -6.32 -7.90 7.08
C ALA A 228 -5.10 -7.18 7.63
N TYR A 229 -4.13 -7.95 8.11
CA TYR A 229 -2.82 -7.43 8.47
C TYR A 229 -1.76 -8.19 7.68
N HIS A 230 -0.76 -7.45 7.23
CA HIS A 230 0.37 -7.97 6.46
C HIS A 230 1.64 -7.43 7.08
N THR A 231 2.65 -8.27 7.16
CA THR A 231 3.97 -7.89 7.67
C THR A 231 4.91 -7.88 6.48
N CYS A 232 5.50 -6.71 6.21
CA CYS A 232 6.58 -6.60 5.24
C CYS A 232 7.79 -7.37 5.79
N CYS A 233 8.35 -8.27 4.99
CA CYS A 233 9.57 -8.99 5.34
C CYS A 233 10.85 -8.24 4.93
N GLY A 234 10.71 -7.00 4.48
CA GLY A 234 11.80 -6.22 3.92
C GLY A 234 12.16 -6.67 2.51
N SER A 235 13.25 -6.09 2.01
CA SER A 235 13.87 -6.48 0.73
C SER A 235 15.20 -7.15 1.02
N PHE A 236 15.40 -8.37 0.52
CA PHE A 236 16.69 -9.03 0.63
C PHE A 236 17.55 -8.64 -0.56
N ALA A 237 18.74 -8.10 -0.30
CA ALA A 237 19.71 -7.88 -1.35
C ALA A 237 20.17 -9.24 -1.91
N CYS A 238 20.14 -9.41 -3.23
CA CYS A 238 20.81 -10.52 -3.89
C CYS A 238 22.30 -10.50 -3.51
N ASP A 239 22.87 -11.68 -3.28
CA ASP A 239 24.31 -11.90 -2.99
C ASP A 239 25.25 -11.21 -4.01
N ARG A 240 24.78 -11.02 -5.25
CA ARG A 240 25.52 -10.31 -6.32
C ARG A 240 25.37 -8.79 -6.27
N ALA A 241 24.40 -8.26 -5.53
CA ALA A 241 24.21 -6.82 -5.39
C ALA A 241 25.24 -6.25 -4.39
N GLY A 242 26.13 -5.39 -4.86
CA GLY A 242 27.12 -4.77 -3.99
C GLY A 242 26.45 -3.89 -2.94
N LEU A 243 26.62 -4.20 -1.65
CA LEU A 243 26.03 -3.46 -0.52
C LEU A 243 26.21 -1.94 -0.59
N LYS A 244 27.30 -1.46 -1.22
CA LYS A 244 27.57 -0.04 -1.43
C LYS A 244 26.48 0.70 -2.23
N GLN A 245 25.75 0.00 -3.09
CA GLN A 245 24.64 0.58 -3.87
C GLN A 245 23.47 1.01 -2.98
N TYR A 246 23.38 0.47 -1.75
CA TYR A 246 22.30 0.77 -0.83
C TYR A 246 22.66 1.84 0.22
N ASN A 247 23.87 2.41 0.18
CA ASN A 247 24.33 3.39 1.18
C ASN A 247 23.55 4.71 1.20
N THR A 248 22.83 5.01 0.10
CA THR A 248 21.97 6.20 0.00
C THR A 248 20.56 5.97 0.56
N TYR A 249 20.22 4.74 0.92
CA TYR A 249 18.90 4.37 1.42
C TYR A 249 18.93 4.28 2.95
N GLN A 250 17.82 4.69 3.57
CA GLN A 250 17.60 4.42 4.98
C GLN A 250 17.40 2.91 5.14
N ARG A 251 18.31 2.27 5.86
CA ARG A 251 18.28 0.84 6.13
C ARG A 251 17.68 0.54 7.49
N PHE A 252 16.92 -0.54 7.58
CA PHE A 252 16.45 -1.10 8.84
C PHE A 252 17.34 -2.30 9.23
N GLU A 253 17.31 -2.70 10.51
CA GLU A 253 18.26 -3.68 11.08
C GLU A 253 18.42 -4.96 10.24
N ASN A 254 17.31 -5.44 9.63
CA ASN A 254 17.26 -6.67 8.84
C ASN A 254 17.80 -6.55 7.41
N ASP A 255 18.07 -5.36 6.88
CA ASP A 255 18.58 -5.18 5.51
C ASP A 255 20.04 -5.65 5.34
N SER A 256 20.67 -6.07 6.44
CA SER A 256 22.03 -6.61 6.50
C SER A 256 22.08 -8.13 6.37
N GLU A 257 20.94 -8.79 6.56
CA GLU A 257 20.86 -10.25 6.54
C GLU A 257 20.89 -10.74 5.10
N VAL A 258 21.93 -11.52 4.78
CA VAL A 258 22.01 -12.23 3.52
C VAL A 258 20.97 -13.34 3.57
N TYR A 259 20.15 -13.46 2.52
CA TYR A 259 19.18 -14.54 2.42
C TYR A 259 19.93 -15.88 2.50
N ALA A 260 19.75 -16.60 3.60
CA ALA A 260 20.27 -17.96 3.76
C ALA A 260 19.27 -18.91 3.08
N GLU A 261 19.69 -19.55 1.99
CA GLU A 261 18.91 -20.61 1.32
C GLU A 261 18.66 -21.82 2.22
#